data_AF-A0A345F329-F1
#
_entry.id   AF-A0A345F329-F1
#
_cell.length_a   1.000
_cell.length_b   1.000
_cell.length_c   1.000
_cell.angle_alpha   90.00
_cell.angle_beta   90.00
_cell.angle_gamma   90.00
#
_symmetry.space_group_name_H-M   'P 1'
#
loop_
_entity.id
_entity.type
_entity.pdbx_description
1 polymer ?
#
loop_
_entity_poly.entity_id
_entity_poly.type
_entity_poly.pdbx_seq_one_letter_code
_entity_poly.pdbx_strand_id
1 'polypeptide(L)'
;MVFVAFFILGERKVLGYMQIRKGPNKVGLCLLQSFADLMKLVIKFKFVFFQNRSWLSWWGVYLLVLLACGYCVLFFFSFGGVSSVNFMLWFLVVTSMTGYSLLS
;
A
#
# COMPACT_ATOMS: atom_id res chain seq x y z
N MET A 1 -9.18 0.30 2.15
CA MET A 1 -8.61 -0.26 0.91
C MET A 1 -9.23 0.30 -0.37
N VAL A 2 -10.56 0.44 -0.47
CA VAL A 2 -11.23 1.04 -1.66
C VAL A 2 -10.73 2.47 -1.96
N PHE A 3 -10.58 3.31 -0.94
CA PHE A 3 -10.01 4.67 -1.12
C PHE A 3 -8.58 4.66 -1.69
N VAL A 4 -7.75 3.70 -1.27
CA VAL A 4 -6.37 3.57 -1.76
C VAL A 4 -6.36 3.21 -3.24
N ALA A 5 -7.24 2.31 -3.67
CA ALA A 5 -7.41 1.94 -5.07
C ALA A 5 -7.78 3.15 -5.95
N PHE A 6 -8.70 4.01 -5.50
CA PHE A 6 -9.04 5.25 -6.20
C PHE A 6 -7.90 6.27 -6.19
N PHE A 7 -7.17 6.38 -5.08
CA PHE A 7 -6.01 7.27 -4.97
C PHE A 7 -4.93 6.93 -6.01
N ILE A 8 -4.60 5.64 -6.17
CA ILE A 8 -3.66 5.16 -7.18
C ILE A 8 -4.12 5.50 -8.61
N LEU A 9 -5.43 5.37 -8.87
CA LEU A 9 -5.99 5.75 -10.16
C LEU A 9 -5.89 7.25 -10.43
N GLY A 10 -6.13 8.06 -9.38
CA GLY A 10 -5.95 9.51 -9.41
C GLY A 10 -4.51 9.90 -9.74
N GLU A 11 -3.54 9.29 -9.06
CA GLU A 11 -2.11 9.52 -9.30
C GLU A 11 -1.73 9.25 -10.77
N ARG A 12 -2.15 8.10 -11.33
CA ARG A 12 -1.92 7.75 -12.75
C ARG A 12 -2.55 8.78 -13.71
N LYS A 13 -3.68 9.39 -13.34
CA LYS A 13 -4.31 10.47 -14.12
C LYS A 13 -3.50 11.77 -14.02
N VAL A 14 -3.12 12.19 -12.82
CA VAL A 14 -2.36 13.42 -12.58
C VAL A 14 -1.03 13.38 -13.33
N LEU A 15 -0.29 12.27 -13.25
CA LEU A 15 0.96 12.09 -14.00
C LEU A 15 0.75 12.10 -15.52
N GLY A 16 -0.38 11.56 -16.00
CA GLY A 16 -0.76 11.66 -17.40
C GLY A 16 -0.97 13.11 -17.83
N TYR A 17 -1.74 13.88 -17.06
CA TYR A 17 -1.98 15.30 -17.33
C TYR A 17 -0.69 16.13 -17.33
N MET A 18 0.22 15.88 -16.39
CA MET A 18 1.54 16.55 -16.36
C MET A 18 2.39 16.25 -17.61
N GLN A 19 2.24 15.07 -18.19
CA GLN A 19 2.97 14.62 -19.37
C GLN A 19 2.21 14.85 -20.69
N ILE A 20 1.11 15.63 -20.67
CA ILE A 20 0.26 15.95 -21.83
C ILE A 20 -0.24 14.66 -22.55
N ARG A 21 -0.35 13.55 -21.80
CA ARG A 21 -0.94 12.30 -22.29
C ARG A 21 -2.21 11.99 -21.52
N LYS A 22 -3.24 11.52 -22.22
CA LYS A 22 -4.44 11.02 -21.54
C LYS A 22 -4.04 9.83 -20.68
N GLY A 23 -4.29 9.93 -19.38
CA GLY A 23 -4.18 8.81 -18.44
C GLY A 23 -5.11 7.65 -18.81
N PRO A 24 -5.16 6.57 -18.02
CA PRO A 24 -5.94 5.38 -18.36
C PRO A 24 -7.43 5.72 -18.54
N ASN A 25 -7.90 5.67 -19.79
CA ASN A 25 -9.27 6.05 -20.17
C ASN A 25 -9.99 4.97 -21.00
N LYS A 26 -9.36 3.82 -21.27
CA LYS A 26 -9.90 2.79 -22.17
C LYS A 26 -10.78 1.73 -21.49
N VAL A 27 -10.67 1.52 -20.17
CA VAL A 27 -11.34 0.40 -19.49
C VAL A 27 -12.53 0.93 -18.68
N GLY A 28 -13.75 0.80 -19.25
CA GLY A 28 -15.02 1.18 -18.63
C GLY A 28 -15.18 2.67 -18.27
N LEU A 29 -16.18 2.99 -17.43
CA LEU A 29 -16.16 4.21 -16.62
C LEU A 29 -14.86 4.15 -15.81
N CYS A 30 -13.90 5.02 -16.11
CA CYS A 30 -12.51 5.06 -15.66
C CYS A 30 -12.18 4.44 -14.28
N LEU A 31 -13.09 4.53 -13.30
CA LEU A 31 -13.05 3.81 -12.02
C LEU A 31 -12.77 2.30 -12.11
N LEU A 32 -13.28 1.60 -13.13
CA LEU A 32 -13.13 0.15 -13.27
C LEU A 32 -11.69 -0.31 -13.54
N GLN A 33 -10.81 0.61 -13.94
CA GLN A 33 -9.40 0.32 -14.19
C GLN A 33 -8.70 -0.29 -12.97
N SER A 34 -8.98 0.20 -11.75
CA SER A 34 -8.32 -0.32 -10.55
C SER A 34 -8.77 -1.75 -10.22
N PHE A 35 -10.01 -2.11 -10.57
CA PHE A 35 -10.51 -3.47 -10.40
C PHE A 35 -9.89 -4.42 -11.44
N ALA A 36 -9.73 -3.96 -12.69
CA ALA A 36 -9.07 -4.72 -13.73
C ALA A 36 -7.59 -5.02 -13.40
N ASP A 37 -6.88 -4.06 -12.79
CA ASP A 37 -5.49 -4.24 -12.33
C ASP A 37 -5.41 -5.32 -11.24
N LEU A 38 -6.34 -5.31 -10.27
CA LEU A 38 -6.42 -6.31 -9.21
C LEU A 38 -6.73 -7.70 -9.75
N MET A 39 -7.72 -7.82 -10.63
CA MET A 39 -8.09 -9.09 -11.26
C MET A 39 -6.95 -9.65 -12.11
N LYS A 40 -6.22 -8.79 -12.83
CA LYS A 40 -5.02 -9.18 -13.57
C LYS A 40 -3.92 -9.74 -12.66
N LEU A 41 -3.75 -9.16 -11.48
CA LEU A 41 -2.75 -9.61 -10.50
C LEU A 41 -3.10 -10.96 -9.88
N VAL A 42 -4.41 -11.23 -9.67
CA VAL A 42 -4.92 -12.52 -9.19
C VAL A 42 -4.75 -13.63 -10.23
N ILE A 43 -5.02 -13.34 -11.50
CA ILE A 43 -4.94 -14.33 -12.59
C ILE A 43 -3.49 -14.65 -12.98
N LYS A 44 -2.54 -13.73 -12.73
CA LYS A 44 -1.15 -13.91 -13.12
C LYS A 44 -0.47 -14.98 -12.25
N PHE A 45 -0.26 -16.15 -12.83
CA PHE A 45 0.48 -17.24 -12.18
C PHE A 45 1.91 -16.79 -11.85
N LYS A 46 2.31 -16.95 -10.59
CA LYS A 46 3.70 -16.72 -10.14
C LYS A 46 4.52 -17.98 -10.44
N PHE A 47 5.45 -17.89 -11.38
CA PHE A 47 6.49 -18.91 -11.56
C PHE A 47 7.55 -18.77 -10.46
N VAL A 48 7.55 -19.71 -9.51
CA VAL A 48 8.52 -19.77 -8.40
C VAL A 48 9.72 -20.59 -8.83
N PHE A 49 10.51 -20.10 -9.81
CA PHE A 49 11.63 -20.91 -10.32
C PHE A 49 12.91 -20.74 -9.49
N PHE A 50 13.04 -19.67 -8.70
CA PHE A 50 14.23 -19.41 -7.88
C PHE A 50 13.85 -18.63 -6.62
N GLN A 51 13.51 -19.30 -5.52
CA GLN A 51 13.15 -18.61 -4.27
C GLN A 51 13.63 -19.34 -3.03
N ASN A 52 14.96 -19.54 -2.91
CA ASN A 52 15.58 -20.08 -1.70
C ASN A 52 15.52 -19.10 -0.50
N ARG A 53 15.16 -17.83 -0.73
CA ARG A 53 14.86 -16.81 0.31
C ARG A 53 13.36 -16.60 0.58
N SER A 54 12.51 -17.55 0.18
CA SER A 54 11.04 -17.40 0.25
C SER A 54 10.52 -17.09 1.66
N TRP A 55 11.10 -17.74 2.69
CA TRP A 55 10.62 -17.58 4.07
C TRP A 55 10.84 -16.17 4.62
N LEU A 56 12.04 -15.61 4.45
CA LEU A 56 12.39 -14.27 4.93
C LEU A 56 11.52 -13.21 4.23
N SER A 57 11.36 -13.34 2.91
CA SER A 57 10.55 -12.42 2.10
C SER A 57 9.06 -12.47 2.47
N TRP A 58 8.50 -13.65 2.77
CA TRP A 58 7.11 -13.75 3.23
C TRP A 58 6.91 -13.09 4.61
N TRP A 59 7.86 -13.28 5.51
CA TRP A 59 7.86 -12.61 6.82
C TRP A 59 7.96 -11.09 6.68
N GLY A 60 8.82 -10.60 5.79
CA GLY A 60 8.95 -9.18 5.47
C GLY A 60 7.65 -8.58 4.93
N VAL A 61 6.99 -9.24 3.97
CA VAL A 61 5.70 -8.77 3.43
C VAL A 61 4.61 -8.77 4.51
N TYR A 62 4.55 -9.80 5.36
CA TYR A 62 3.59 -9.87 6.46
C TYR A 62 3.80 -8.75 7.48
N LEU A 63 5.05 -8.49 7.89
CA LEU A 63 5.40 -7.38 8.77
C LEU A 63 5.00 -6.03 8.18
N LEU A 64 5.19 -5.82 6.88
CA LEU A 64 4.86 -4.55 6.21
C LEU A 64 3.36 -4.26 6.27
N VAL A 65 2.54 -5.29 6.01
CA VAL A 65 1.08 -5.18 6.08
C VAL A 65 0.62 -4.93 7.52
N LEU A 66 1.22 -5.59 8.50
CA LEU A 66 0.90 -5.40 9.93
C LEU A 66 1.23 -3.98 10.39
N LEU A 67 2.40 -3.46 10.01
CA LEU A 67 2.82 -2.09 10.33
C LEU A 67 1.90 -1.04 9.68
N ALA A 68 1.50 -1.25 8.42
CA ALA A 68 0.54 -0.37 7.75
C ALA A 68 -0.83 -0.37 8.45
N CYS A 69 -1.30 -1.52 8.94
CA CYS A 69 -2.51 -1.60 9.74
C CYS A 69 -2.33 -0.88 11.10
N GLY A 70 -1.19 -1.07 11.76
CA GLY A 70 -0.84 -0.38 13.00
C GLY A 70 -0.84 1.14 12.86
N TYR A 71 -0.37 1.67 11.73
CA TYR A 71 -0.43 3.10 11.41
C TYR A 71 -1.87 3.62 11.36
N CYS A 72 -2.78 2.89 10.69
CA CYS A 72 -4.20 3.26 10.64
C CYS A 72 -4.83 3.30 12.04
N VAL A 73 -4.46 2.37 12.93
CA VAL A 73 -4.96 2.33 14.31
C VAL A 73 -4.42 3.50 15.13
N LEU A 74 -3.12 3.81 15.01
CA LEU A 74 -2.52 4.97 15.67
C LEU A 74 -3.17 6.29 15.23
N PHE A 75 -3.45 6.42 13.93
CA PHE A 75 -4.17 7.57 13.40
C PHE A 75 -5.58 7.66 13.99
N PHE A 76 -6.35 6.57 13.98
CA PHE A 76 -7.69 6.54 14.57
C PHE A 76 -7.69 6.95 16.05
N PHE A 77 -6.71 6.47 16.83
CA PHE A 77 -6.61 6.78 18.26
C PHE A 77 -6.25 8.26 18.52
N SER A 78 -5.41 8.85 17.67
CA SER A 78 -5.08 10.28 17.71
C SER A 78 -6.33 11.15 17.47
N PHE A 79 -7.18 10.78 16.51
CA PHE A 79 -8.45 11.48 16.24
C PHE A 79 -9.54 11.16 17.27
N GLY A 80 -9.49 10.00 17.91
CA GLY A 80 -10.42 9.57 18.96
C GLY A 80 -10.27 10.30 20.30
N GLY A 81 -9.36 11.27 20.41
CA GLY A 81 -9.20 12.12 21.59
C GLY A 81 -8.50 11.46 22.77
N VAL A 82 -8.04 10.21 22.64
CA VAL A 82 -7.23 9.56 23.66
C VAL A 82 -5.77 9.96 23.43
N SER A 83 -5.43 11.21 23.71
CA SER A 83 -4.06 11.71 23.55
C SER A 83 -3.24 11.45 24.82
N SER A 84 -2.24 10.61 24.71
CA SER A 84 -1.13 10.47 25.66
C SER A 84 0.07 11.29 25.16
N VAL A 85 0.91 11.77 26.08
CA VAL A 85 2.13 12.52 25.72
C VAL A 85 3.05 11.69 24.81
N ASN A 86 2.93 10.37 24.85
CA ASN A 86 3.80 9.42 24.15
C ASN A 86 3.38 9.13 22.70
N PHE A 87 2.36 9.79 22.14
CA PHE A 87 1.92 9.52 20.75
C PHE A 87 3.02 9.73 19.71
N MET A 88 3.82 10.79 19.90
CA MET A 88 4.92 11.09 18.99
C MET A 88 6.01 10.01 19.05
N LEU A 89 6.28 9.43 20.23
CA LEU A 89 7.24 8.34 20.39
C LEU A 89 6.74 7.05 19.72
N TRP A 90 5.46 6.72 19.90
CA TRP A 90 4.85 5.56 19.24
C TRP A 90 4.89 5.66 17.72
N PHE A 91 4.62 6.84 17.17
CA PHE A 91 4.78 7.10 15.73
C PHE A 91 6.22 6.83 15.27
N LEU A 92 7.21 7.33 16.02
CA LEU A 92 8.63 7.17 15.70
C LEU A 92 9.06 5.68 15.69
N VAL A 93 8.62 4.89 16.67
CA VAL A 93 8.91 3.46 16.75
C VAL A 93 8.29 2.69 15.59
N VAL A 94 7.05 3.00 15.20
CA VAL A 94 6.43 2.34 14.04
C VAL A 94 7.19 2.68 12.76
N THR A 95 7.62 3.93 12.58
CA THR A 95 8.41 4.31 11.39
C THR A 95 9.76 3.60 11.33
N SER A 96 10.49 3.45 12.43
CA SER A 96 11.77 2.71 12.43
C SER A 96 11.58 1.23 12.14
N MET A 97 10.49 0.62 12.61
CA MET A 97 10.17 -0.78 12.32
C MET A 97 9.92 -1.07 10.83
N THR A 98 9.40 -0.09 10.08
CA THR A 98 9.19 -0.27 8.63
C THR A 98 10.50 -0.47 7.86
N GLY A 99 11.61 0.11 8.34
CA GLY A 99 12.94 -0.10 7.75
C GLY A 99 13.38 -1.56 7.77
N TYR A 100 13.13 -2.28 8.87
CA TYR A 100 13.46 -3.71 8.97
C TYR A 100 12.59 -4.57 8.06
N SER A 101 11.34 -4.17 7.87
CA SER A 101 10.42 -4.86 6.97
C SER A 101 10.79 -4.74 5.48
N LEU A 102 11.52 -3.68 5.11
CA LEU A 102 12.00 -3.48 3.74
C LEU A 102 13.32 -4.20 3.43
N LEU A 103 14.14 -4.44 4.47
CA LEU A 103 15.44 -5.13 4.35
C LEU A 103 15.33 -6.66 4.33
N SER A 104 14.21 -7.22 4.81
CA SER A 104 13.94 -8.67 4.86
C SER A 104 13.29 -9.19 3.59
#